data_AF-A0A1D7R0N1-F1
#
_entry.id   AF-A0A1D7R0N1-F1
#
_cell.length_a   1.000
_cell.length_b   1.000
_cell.length_c   1.000
_cell.angle_alpha   90.00
_cell.angle_beta   90.00
_cell.angle_gamma   90.00
#
_symmetry.space_group_name_H-M   'P 1'
#
loop_
_entity.id
_entity.type
_entity.pdbx_description
1 polymer ?
#
loop_
_entity_poly.entity_id
_entity_poly.type
_entity_poly.pdbx_seq_one_letter_code
_entity_poly.pdbx_strand_id
1 'polypeptide(L)'
;MTACSRRNFVSGMGALILMTGTSIKSVGQNASEAKKTIRYAMLHDETACIGCTACMDACRETNQVPEGVSRLEIIRSEPYGEFPNAEYEFFRHSCQHCHNAPCVHVCPTGASFVDKETGIVDVHKDLCVGCQYCIAVCPYRVRFIHPVYKSADKCNFCRDTNLANGKLPACVESCPTNALTFGDLNDPDSAISQKVKSQQVYRTKVELGTDPQLYHVPAKRGELRR
;
A
#
# COMPACT_ATOMS: atom_id res chain seq x y z
N MET A 1 -20.45 33.68 -40.59
CA MET A 1 -20.94 34.44 -39.42
C MET A 1 -22.46 34.35 -39.40
N THR A 2 -23.02 33.52 -38.53
CA THR A 2 -24.41 33.64 -38.07
C THR A 2 -24.56 32.82 -36.79
N ALA A 3 -24.61 33.55 -35.67
CA ALA A 3 -24.69 33.02 -34.32
C ALA A 3 -26.05 32.37 -34.07
N CYS A 4 -26.08 31.14 -33.58
CA CYS A 4 -27.30 30.52 -33.08
C CYS A 4 -27.43 30.85 -31.58
N SER A 5 -28.31 31.80 -31.26
CA SER A 5 -28.55 32.30 -29.91
C SER A 5 -29.60 31.46 -29.17
N ARG A 6 -29.42 31.35 -27.84
CA ARG A 6 -30.17 30.53 -26.86
C ARG A 6 -31.70 30.79 -26.76
N ARG A 7 -32.30 31.60 -27.63
CA ARG A 7 -33.72 31.99 -27.55
C ARG A 7 -34.70 31.17 -28.40
N ASN A 8 -34.22 30.25 -29.25
CA ASN A 8 -35.11 29.44 -30.12
C ASN A 8 -35.50 28.06 -29.56
N PHE A 9 -35.10 27.71 -28.34
CA PHE A 9 -35.40 26.40 -27.77
C PHE A 9 -36.63 26.38 -26.84
N VAL A 10 -37.21 27.53 -26.49
CA VAL A 10 -38.28 27.64 -25.46
C VAL A 10 -39.69 27.78 -26.06
N SER A 11 -39.86 27.87 -27.38
CA SER A 11 -41.20 27.99 -28.00
C SER A 11 -41.83 26.66 -28.46
N GLY A 12 -41.33 25.52 -27.98
CA GLY A 12 -41.86 24.19 -28.31
C GLY A 12 -42.79 23.59 -27.26
N MET A 13 -43.44 24.38 -26.42
CA MET A 13 -44.48 23.91 -25.49
C MET A 13 -45.87 24.17 -26.07
N GLY A 14 -46.52 23.13 -26.58
CA GLY A 14 -47.96 23.11 -26.77
C GLY A 14 -48.45 22.42 -28.03
N ALA A 15 -48.75 21.12 -27.93
CA ALA A 15 -50.04 20.53 -28.31
C ALA A 15 -49.96 18.98 -28.40
N LEU A 16 -50.55 18.33 -27.39
CA LEU A 16 -51.46 17.18 -27.46
C LEU A 16 -51.22 16.07 -28.51
N ILE A 17 -50.86 14.85 -28.06
CA ILE A 17 -51.46 13.59 -28.53
C ILE A 17 -51.63 12.59 -27.36
N LEU A 18 -52.90 12.44 -26.98
CA LEU A 18 -53.67 11.22 -26.65
C LEU A 18 -52.99 10.00 -25.99
N MET A 19 -53.55 9.70 -24.82
CA MET A 19 -53.63 8.42 -24.09
C MET A 19 -53.55 7.16 -24.98
N THR A 20 -52.44 6.42 -24.87
CA THR A 20 -52.46 4.96 -24.82
C THR A 20 -51.61 4.52 -23.64
N GLY A 21 -52.26 3.97 -22.62
CA GLY A 21 -51.61 3.43 -21.43
C GLY A 21 -50.75 2.22 -21.79
N THR A 22 -49.46 2.44 -21.94
CA THR A 22 -48.44 1.40 -21.78
C THR A 22 -47.61 1.78 -20.58
N SER A 23 -47.71 0.99 -19.51
CA SER A 23 -46.85 1.09 -18.33
C SER A 23 -45.41 1.19 -18.77
N ILE A 24 -44.82 2.38 -18.64
CA ILE A 24 -43.37 2.57 -18.71
C ILE A 24 -42.84 1.85 -17.47
N LYS A 25 -42.42 0.59 -17.65
CA LYS A 25 -41.56 -0.06 -16.67
C LYS A 25 -40.36 0.85 -16.51
N SER A 26 -40.21 1.45 -15.34
CA SER A 26 -38.97 2.07 -14.93
C SER A 26 -37.89 1.02 -15.14
N VAL A 27 -37.06 1.21 -16.17
CA VAL A 27 -35.79 0.51 -16.28
C VAL A 27 -35.03 0.96 -15.04
N GLY A 28 -35.03 0.09 -14.03
CA GLY A 28 -34.19 0.26 -12.86
C GLY A 28 -32.79 0.47 -13.38
N GLN A 29 -32.25 1.66 -13.17
CA GLN A 29 -30.83 1.88 -13.33
C GLN A 29 -30.18 0.96 -12.31
N ASN A 30 -29.68 -0.19 -12.77
CA ASN A 30 -28.63 -0.89 -12.07
C ASN A 30 -27.46 0.08 -12.03
N ALA A 31 -27.44 0.93 -11.00
CA ALA A 31 -26.23 1.53 -10.52
C ALA A 31 -25.32 0.35 -10.21
N SER A 32 -24.41 0.05 -11.14
CA SER A 32 -23.20 -0.68 -10.85
C SER A 32 -22.66 -0.12 -9.54
N GLU A 33 -22.82 -0.84 -8.42
CA GLU A 33 -22.15 -0.50 -7.18
C GLU A 33 -20.69 -0.27 -7.54
N ALA A 34 -20.22 0.97 -7.41
CA ALA A 34 -18.85 1.29 -7.70
C ALA A 34 -17.99 0.42 -6.79
N LYS A 35 -17.27 -0.56 -7.37
CA LYS A 35 -16.42 -1.49 -6.63
C LYS A 35 -15.49 -0.68 -5.73
N LYS A 36 -15.70 -0.74 -4.40
CA LYS A 36 -14.89 -0.02 -3.42
C LYS A 36 -13.44 -0.44 -3.60
N THR A 37 -12.57 0.52 -3.93
CA THR A 37 -11.13 0.27 -4.03
C THR A 37 -10.53 0.20 -2.63
N ILE A 38 -9.72 -0.83 -2.39
CA ILE A 38 -9.01 -1.04 -1.12
C ILE A 38 -7.70 -0.25 -1.20
N ARG A 39 -7.33 0.42 -0.10
CA ARG A 39 -6.01 1.03 0.06
C ARG A 39 -5.28 0.34 1.20
N TYR A 40 -4.57 -0.75 0.89
CA TYR A 40 -3.79 -1.43 1.91
C TYR A 40 -2.64 -0.57 2.41
N ALA A 41 -2.48 -0.58 3.73
CA ALA A 41 -1.32 -0.03 4.39
C ALA A 41 -0.91 -0.91 5.57
N MET A 42 0.28 -0.63 6.07
CA MET A 42 0.81 -1.25 7.28
C MET A 42 1.27 -0.17 8.25
N LEU A 43 1.13 -0.43 9.54
CA LEU A 43 1.66 0.39 10.62
C LEU A 43 2.64 -0.46 11.43
N HIS A 44 3.81 0.09 11.72
CA HIS A 44 4.82 -0.45 12.61
C HIS A 44 4.90 0.40 13.87
N ASP A 45 4.57 -0.19 15.01
CA ASP A 45 4.66 0.45 16.31
C ASP A 45 6.05 0.21 16.91
N GLU A 46 6.92 1.22 16.84
CA GLU A 46 8.29 1.11 17.32
C GLU A 46 8.36 1.04 18.86
N THR A 47 7.29 1.44 19.56
CA THR A 47 7.20 1.33 21.04
C THR A 47 6.91 -0.10 21.49
N ALA A 48 6.29 -0.91 20.63
CA ALA A 48 5.94 -2.31 20.91
C ALA A 48 6.92 -3.30 20.27
N CYS A 49 7.74 -2.85 19.32
CA CYS A 49 8.69 -3.71 18.62
C CYS A 49 9.88 -4.06 19.53
N ILE A 50 10.13 -5.36 19.69
CA ILE A 50 11.22 -5.88 20.55
C ILE A 50 12.42 -6.42 19.75
N GLY A 51 12.45 -6.21 18.44
CA GLY A 51 13.58 -6.64 17.61
C GLY A 51 13.77 -8.15 17.45
N CYS A 52 12.76 -8.97 17.77
CA CYS A 52 12.87 -10.44 17.79
C CYS A 52 13.03 -11.13 16.42
N THR A 53 13.02 -10.38 15.31
CA THR A 53 13.14 -10.86 13.92
C THR A 53 12.13 -11.91 13.44
N ALA A 54 11.16 -12.34 14.25
CA ALA A 54 10.15 -13.33 13.87
C ALA A 54 9.39 -12.98 12.58
N CYS A 55 9.15 -11.68 12.33
CA CYS A 55 8.54 -11.21 11.10
C CYS A 55 9.40 -11.48 9.84
N MET A 56 10.72 -11.41 9.96
CA MET A 56 11.66 -11.68 8.86
C MET A 56 11.61 -13.16 8.48
N ASP A 57 11.64 -14.04 9.48
CA ASP A 57 11.62 -15.49 9.28
C ASP A 57 10.29 -15.94 8.69
N ALA A 58 9.17 -15.47 9.24
CA ALA A 58 7.84 -15.74 8.69
C ALA A 58 7.69 -15.26 7.24
N CYS A 59 8.21 -14.07 6.92
CA CYS A 59 8.20 -13.55 5.56
C CYS A 59 9.03 -14.44 4.61
N ARG A 60 10.20 -14.89 5.05
CA ARG A 60 11.08 -15.77 4.27
C ARG A 60 10.43 -17.12 4.00
N GLU A 61 9.89 -17.76 5.02
CA GLU A 61 9.25 -19.08 4.92
C GLU A 61 8.02 -19.01 4.01
N THR A 62 7.08 -18.10 4.31
CA THR A 62 5.81 -18.01 3.58
C THR A 62 6.01 -17.67 2.10
N ASN A 63 7.01 -16.84 1.79
CA ASN A 63 7.25 -16.39 0.41
C ASN A 63 8.43 -17.07 -0.27
N GLN A 64 9.04 -18.07 0.38
CA GLN A 64 10.20 -18.82 -0.11
C GLN A 64 11.33 -17.89 -0.59
N VAL A 65 11.64 -16.86 0.21
CA VAL A 65 12.69 -15.88 -0.13
C VAL A 65 14.06 -16.56 -0.01
N PRO A 66 14.91 -16.57 -1.06
CA PRO A 66 16.22 -17.22 -0.99
C PRO A 66 17.17 -16.57 0.01
N GLU A 67 18.24 -17.30 0.37
CA GLU A 67 19.35 -16.76 1.14
C GLU A 67 20.07 -15.63 0.41
N GLY A 68 20.73 -14.75 1.18
CA GLY A 68 21.46 -13.59 0.68
C GLY A 68 20.58 -12.40 0.27
N VAL A 69 19.26 -12.54 0.30
CA VAL A 69 18.30 -11.46 0.03
C VAL A 69 17.20 -11.42 1.10
N SER A 70 16.54 -10.27 1.24
CA SER A 70 15.42 -10.12 2.15
C SER A 70 14.35 -9.17 1.62
N ARG A 71 13.08 -9.48 1.93
CA ARG A 71 11.94 -8.60 1.65
C ARG A 71 11.66 -7.62 2.79
N LEU A 72 12.15 -7.90 3.99
CA LEU A 72 12.06 -7.01 5.15
C LEU A 72 13.22 -7.25 6.12
N GLU A 73 13.67 -6.19 6.79
CA GLU A 73 14.71 -6.25 7.80
C GLU A 73 14.29 -5.41 9.00
N ILE A 74 14.62 -5.88 10.21
CA ILE A 74 14.53 -5.06 11.41
C ILE A 74 15.92 -4.49 11.70
N ILE A 75 16.04 -3.17 11.56
CA ILE A 75 17.25 -2.42 11.85
C ILE A 75 17.22 -2.04 13.33
N ARG A 76 18.23 -2.43 14.08
CA ARG A 76 18.43 -2.03 15.48
C ARG A 76 19.31 -0.78 15.52
N SER A 77 18.92 0.21 16.31
CA SER A 77 19.75 1.40 16.57
C SER A 77 21.00 1.05 17.39
N GLU A 78 21.91 2.02 17.50
CA GLU A 78 22.87 2.02 18.59
C GLU A 78 22.14 2.13 19.94
N PRO A 79 22.71 1.57 21.03
CA PRO A 79 22.13 1.75 22.35
C PRO A 79 22.14 3.23 22.75
N TYR A 80 21.09 3.66 23.42
CA TYR A 80 21.02 4.99 24.03
C TYR A 80 20.64 4.87 25.51
N GLY A 81 20.97 5.91 26.29
CA GLY A 81 20.90 5.85 27.74
C GLY A 81 22.19 5.30 28.37
N GLU A 82 22.20 5.19 29.69
CA GLU A 82 23.35 4.71 30.46
C GLU A 82 22.99 3.42 31.20
N PHE A 83 23.96 2.52 31.37
CA PHE A 83 23.77 1.29 32.13
C PHE A 83 23.27 1.61 33.57
N PRO A 84 22.24 0.91 34.08
CA PRO A 84 21.58 -0.29 33.54
C PRO A 84 20.39 -0.02 32.59
N ASN A 85 20.08 1.24 32.28
CA ASN A 85 18.90 1.66 31.51
C ASN A 85 19.24 1.92 30.03
N ALA A 86 20.08 1.07 29.44
CA ALA A 86 20.39 1.17 28.01
C ALA A 86 19.22 0.61 27.19
N GLU A 87 18.74 1.40 26.24
CA GLU A 87 17.59 1.07 25.37
C GLU A 87 18.02 1.02 23.91
N TYR A 88 17.20 0.36 23.09
CA TYR A 88 17.37 0.26 21.64
C TYR A 88 16.07 0.65 20.95
N GLU A 89 16.19 1.16 19.74
CA GLU A 89 15.08 1.36 18.84
C GLU A 89 15.14 0.35 17.71
N PHE A 90 13.97 -0.09 17.26
CA PHE A 90 13.84 -1.06 16.19
C PHE A 90 13.04 -0.46 15.06
N PHE A 91 13.62 -0.43 13.88
CA PHE A 91 13.01 0.13 12.68
C PHE A 91 12.76 -0.96 11.64
N ARG A 92 11.54 -1.01 11.08
CA ARG A 92 11.19 -1.93 10.01
C ARG A 92 11.58 -1.36 8.64
N HIS A 93 12.63 -1.92 8.04
CA HIS A 93 13.09 -1.58 6.71
C HIS A 93 12.50 -2.53 5.65
N SER A 94 11.59 -2.03 4.82
CA SER A 94 10.90 -2.84 3.79
C SER A 94 10.21 -1.96 2.74
N CYS A 95 9.56 -2.57 1.74
CA CYS A 95 8.75 -1.82 0.76
C CYS A 95 7.67 -0.98 1.45
N GLN A 96 7.63 0.30 1.12
CA GLN A 96 6.65 1.25 1.64
C GLN A 96 5.33 1.26 0.86
N HIS A 97 5.23 0.47 -0.22
CA HIS A 97 4.05 0.41 -1.10
C HIS A 97 3.52 1.79 -1.52
N CYS A 98 4.44 2.66 -1.95
CA CYS A 98 4.19 4.04 -2.37
C CYS A 98 3.03 4.16 -3.36
N HIS A 99 2.11 5.11 -3.14
CA HIS A 99 1.07 5.42 -4.11
C HIS A 99 1.68 6.05 -5.38
N ASN A 100 2.60 7.00 -5.21
CA ASN A 100 3.43 7.51 -6.30
C ASN A 100 4.77 6.72 -6.35
N ALA A 101 4.75 5.58 -7.05
CA ALA A 101 5.86 4.63 -7.06
C ALA A 101 6.88 4.90 -8.18
N PRO A 102 8.04 5.54 -7.93
CA PRO A 102 9.05 5.81 -8.98
C PRO A 102 9.57 4.53 -9.64
N CYS A 103 9.62 3.44 -8.88
CA CYS A 103 10.00 2.13 -9.36
C CYS A 103 9.04 1.52 -10.39
N VAL A 104 7.77 1.95 -10.41
CA VAL A 104 6.80 1.60 -11.45
C VAL A 104 7.02 2.48 -12.67
N HIS A 105 7.11 3.80 -12.48
CA HIS A 105 7.30 4.78 -13.57
C HIS A 105 8.55 4.53 -14.42
N VAL A 106 9.64 4.04 -13.80
CA VAL A 106 10.90 3.78 -14.51
C VAL A 106 10.93 2.42 -15.23
N CYS A 107 9.96 1.54 -15.02
CA CYS A 107 10.03 0.17 -15.54
C CYS A 107 9.73 0.12 -17.04
N PRO A 108 10.71 -0.22 -17.90
CA PRO A 108 10.52 -0.12 -19.35
C PRO A 108 9.62 -1.22 -19.92
N THR A 109 9.46 -2.34 -19.22
CA THR A 109 8.67 -3.50 -19.68
C THR A 109 7.25 -3.53 -19.12
N GLY A 110 6.89 -2.61 -18.22
CA GLY A 110 5.64 -2.67 -17.46
C GLY A 110 5.60 -3.78 -16.40
N ALA A 111 6.74 -4.44 -16.11
CA ALA A 111 6.80 -5.50 -15.10
C ALA A 111 6.49 -5.00 -13.70
N SER A 112 6.97 -3.83 -13.29
CA SER A 112 6.60 -3.22 -12.01
C SER A 112 5.28 -2.47 -12.18
N PHE A 113 4.32 -2.70 -11.29
CA PHE A 113 2.98 -2.09 -11.37
C PHE A 113 2.44 -1.73 -9.99
N VAL A 114 1.37 -0.95 -9.97
CA VAL A 114 0.50 -0.75 -8.80
C VAL A 114 -0.81 -1.46 -9.08
N ASP A 115 -1.20 -2.38 -8.22
CA ASP A 115 -2.51 -3.02 -8.29
C ASP A 115 -3.60 -1.97 -8.03
N LYS A 116 -4.46 -1.74 -9.03
CA LYS A 116 -5.49 -0.70 -8.99
C LYS A 116 -6.59 -0.97 -7.97
N GLU A 117 -6.79 -2.24 -7.62
CA GLU A 117 -7.86 -2.62 -6.69
C GLU A 117 -7.43 -2.50 -5.23
N THR A 118 -6.13 -2.67 -4.97
CA THR A 118 -5.59 -2.86 -3.61
C THR A 118 -4.53 -1.82 -3.21
N GLY A 119 -3.95 -1.10 -4.18
CA GLY A 119 -2.84 -0.18 -3.99
C GLY A 119 -1.48 -0.87 -3.81
N ILE A 120 -1.41 -2.20 -3.89
CA ILE A 120 -0.16 -2.95 -3.71
C ILE A 120 0.76 -2.72 -4.90
N VAL A 121 1.90 -2.07 -4.68
CA VAL A 121 3.02 -2.05 -5.63
C VAL A 121 3.59 -3.47 -5.76
N ASP A 122 3.72 -4.03 -6.95
CA ASP A 122 4.26 -5.37 -7.18
C ASP A 122 5.02 -5.54 -8.52
N VAL A 123 5.53 -6.75 -8.79
CA VAL A 123 6.30 -7.08 -9.99
C VAL A 123 5.78 -8.35 -10.66
N HIS A 124 5.39 -8.25 -11.93
CA HIS A 124 5.18 -9.39 -12.81
C HIS A 124 6.54 -9.97 -13.21
N LYS A 125 6.90 -11.11 -12.60
CA LYS A 125 8.22 -11.74 -12.76
C LYS A 125 8.52 -12.08 -14.22
N ASP A 126 7.52 -12.58 -14.95
CA ASP A 126 7.66 -13.02 -16.34
C ASP A 126 7.92 -11.88 -17.34
N LEU A 127 7.58 -10.64 -16.97
CA LEU A 127 7.84 -9.44 -17.79
C LEU A 127 9.15 -8.75 -17.41
N CYS A 128 9.80 -9.18 -16.32
CA CYS A 128 10.95 -8.49 -15.77
C CYS A 128 12.24 -8.93 -16.47
N VAL A 129 12.92 -7.98 -17.12
CA VAL A 129 14.20 -8.24 -17.82
C VAL A 129 15.44 -8.00 -16.93
N GLY A 130 15.28 -7.80 -15.63
CA GLY A 130 16.40 -7.66 -14.70
C GLY A 130 17.26 -6.39 -14.88
N CYS A 131 16.77 -5.34 -15.55
CA CYS A 131 17.52 -4.10 -15.83
C CYS A 131 17.89 -3.24 -14.61
N GLN A 132 17.35 -3.56 -13.43
CA GLN A 132 17.67 -2.91 -12.14
C GLN A 132 17.29 -1.43 -11.99
N TYR A 133 16.65 -0.79 -12.98
CA TYR A 133 16.23 0.62 -12.85
C TYR A 133 15.31 0.85 -11.65
N CYS A 134 14.38 -0.07 -11.40
CA CYS A 134 13.50 0.00 -10.25
C CYS A 134 14.24 -0.07 -8.90
N ILE A 135 15.42 -0.68 -8.85
CA ILE A 135 16.30 -0.72 -7.67
C ILE A 135 16.98 0.64 -7.51
N ALA A 136 17.56 1.18 -8.58
CA ALA A 136 18.28 2.45 -8.58
C ALA A 136 17.41 3.62 -8.12
N VAL A 137 16.14 3.67 -8.54
CA VAL A 137 15.22 4.79 -8.22
C VAL A 137 14.47 4.62 -6.90
N CYS A 138 14.51 3.45 -6.25
CA CYS A 138 13.78 3.25 -5.01
C CYS A 138 14.47 4.01 -3.87
N PRO A 139 13.86 5.05 -3.28
CA PRO A 139 14.54 5.86 -2.26
C PRO A 139 14.76 5.10 -0.94
N TYR A 140 14.12 3.94 -0.80
CA TYR A 140 14.25 3.04 0.34
C TYR A 140 15.21 1.88 0.08
N ARG A 141 15.69 1.66 -1.15
CA ARG A 141 16.64 0.55 -1.48
C ARG A 141 16.18 -0.84 -1.01
N VAL A 142 14.88 -1.10 -1.10
CA VAL A 142 14.20 -2.33 -0.61
C VAL A 142 13.84 -3.31 -1.74
N ARG A 143 14.45 -3.13 -2.92
CA ARG A 143 14.30 -4.00 -4.09
C ARG A 143 15.63 -4.68 -4.37
N PHE A 144 15.59 -5.94 -4.77
CA PHE A 144 16.76 -6.73 -5.15
C PHE A 144 16.46 -7.55 -6.41
N ILE A 145 17.50 -8.13 -7.02
CA ILE A 145 17.33 -9.13 -8.08
C ILE A 145 17.27 -10.51 -7.46
N HIS A 146 16.16 -11.22 -7.68
CA HIS A 146 15.97 -12.55 -7.19
C HIS A 146 17.06 -13.48 -7.76
N PRO A 147 17.82 -14.21 -6.93
CA PRO A 147 19.01 -14.94 -7.38
C PRO A 147 18.69 -16.06 -8.36
N VAL A 148 17.50 -16.67 -8.26
CA VAL A 148 17.04 -17.72 -9.18
C VAL A 148 16.36 -17.14 -10.42
N TYR A 149 15.21 -16.47 -10.27
CA TYR A 149 14.41 -15.96 -11.40
C TYR A 149 15.03 -14.78 -12.17
N LYS A 150 16.07 -14.14 -11.62
CA LYS A 150 16.71 -12.94 -12.18
C LYS A 150 15.77 -11.74 -12.42
N SER A 151 14.55 -11.81 -11.89
CA SER A 151 13.58 -10.73 -11.84
C SER A 151 13.81 -9.83 -10.62
N ALA A 152 13.32 -8.59 -10.66
CA ALA A 152 13.24 -7.77 -9.46
C ALA A 152 12.23 -8.35 -8.46
N ASP A 153 12.55 -8.30 -7.17
CA ASP A 153 11.71 -8.75 -6.07
C ASP A 153 11.80 -7.77 -4.88
N LYS A 154 10.81 -7.81 -4.01
CA LYS A 154 10.59 -6.97 -2.82
C LYS A 154 9.37 -7.48 -2.04
N CYS A 155 9.10 -6.93 -0.85
CA CYS A 155 7.83 -7.14 -0.16
C CYS A 155 6.64 -6.81 -1.09
N ASN A 156 5.64 -7.69 -1.11
CA ASN A 156 4.38 -7.54 -1.85
C ASN A 156 3.14 -7.60 -0.94
N PHE A 157 3.30 -7.30 0.37
CA PHE A 157 2.26 -7.51 1.39
C PHE A 157 1.62 -8.90 1.40
N CYS A 158 2.38 -9.93 0.99
CA CYS A 158 1.87 -11.30 0.86
C CYS A 158 0.70 -11.42 -0.13
N ARG A 159 0.61 -10.53 -1.13
CA ARG A 159 -0.44 -10.50 -2.17
C ARG A 159 -0.67 -11.85 -2.81
N ASP A 160 0.40 -12.59 -3.11
CA ASP A 160 0.33 -13.88 -3.79
C ASP A 160 0.30 -15.09 -2.82
N THR A 161 0.38 -14.84 -1.51
CA THR A 161 0.50 -15.88 -0.47
C THR A 161 -0.61 -15.73 0.58
N ASN A 162 -0.31 -15.28 1.79
CA ASN A 162 -1.31 -15.21 2.86
C ASN A 162 -2.51 -14.34 2.47
N LEU A 163 -2.27 -13.17 1.89
CA LEU A 163 -3.35 -12.22 1.59
C LEU A 163 -4.29 -12.75 0.49
N ALA A 164 -3.76 -13.49 -0.49
CA ALA A 164 -4.58 -14.19 -1.49
C ALA A 164 -5.54 -15.22 -0.87
N ASN A 165 -5.20 -15.74 0.32
CA ASN A 165 -6.02 -16.71 1.06
C ASN A 165 -6.90 -16.05 2.13
N GLY A 166 -7.08 -14.72 2.09
CA GLY A 166 -7.88 -13.98 3.07
C GLY A 166 -7.25 -13.87 4.46
N LYS A 167 -5.96 -14.20 4.59
CA LYS A 167 -5.19 -14.09 5.84
C LYS A 167 -4.46 -12.74 5.92
N LEU A 168 -3.94 -12.40 7.09
CA LEU A 168 -3.05 -11.24 7.23
C LEU A 168 -1.66 -11.59 6.67
N PRO A 169 -0.85 -10.59 6.26
CA PRO A 169 0.52 -10.83 5.86
C PRO A 169 1.30 -11.60 6.95
N ALA A 170 2.12 -12.57 6.56
CA ALA A 170 2.80 -13.47 7.51
C ALA A 170 3.56 -12.74 8.63
N CYS A 171 4.23 -11.64 8.29
CA CYS A 171 4.93 -10.80 9.27
C CYS A 171 4.01 -10.19 10.34
N VAL A 172 2.75 -9.92 10.01
CA VAL A 172 1.74 -9.39 10.94
C VAL A 172 1.24 -10.52 11.83
N GLU A 173 0.92 -11.68 11.26
CA GLU A 173 0.44 -12.85 12.02
C GLU A 173 1.50 -13.38 13.01
N SER A 174 2.78 -13.31 12.63
CA SER A 174 3.87 -13.85 13.44
C SER A 174 4.38 -12.89 14.53
N CYS A 175 3.85 -11.66 14.63
CA CYS A 175 4.39 -10.64 15.52
C CYS A 175 3.92 -10.88 16.98
N PRO A 176 4.81 -11.29 17.92
CA PRO A 176 4.38 -11.67 19.26
C PRO A 176 3.88 -10.51 20.12
N THR A 177 4.30 -9.27 19.80
CA THR A 177 3.93 -8.07 20.56
C THR A 177 2.83 -7.24 19.88
N ASN A 178 2.29 -7.72 18.75
CA ASN A 178 1.30 -6.98 17.94
C ASN A 178 1.79 -5.58 17.52
N ALA A 179 3.11 -5.42 17.32
CA ALA A 179 3.73 -4.19 16.84
C ALA A 179 3.38 -3.88 15.36
N LEU A 180 2.76 -4.81 14.63
CA LEU A 180 2.35 -4.61 13.25
C LEU A 180 0.83 -4.57 13.15
N THR A 181 0.30 -3.63 12.38
CA THR A 181 -1.13 -3.55 12.06
C THR A 181 -1.27 -3.36 10.56
N PHE A 182 -2.16 -4.14 9.92
CA PHE A 182 -2.36 -4.13 8.48
C PHE A 182 -3.85 -4.07 8.17
N GLY A 183 -4.23 -3.37 7.10
CA GLY A 183 -5.63 -3.29 6.68
C GLY A 183 -5.90 -2.23 5.62
N ASP A 184 -7.18 -2.03 5.33
CA ASP A 184 -7.68 -1.02 4.40
C ASP A 184 -7.79 0.35 5.06
N LEU A 185 -7.05 1.34 4.56
CA LEU A 185 -7.17 2.73 5.02
C LEU A 185 -8.44 3.44 4.54
N ASN A 186 -9.12 2.92 3.52
CA ASN A 186 -10.41 3.45 3.06
C ASN A 186 -11.56 2.92 3.92
N ASP A 187 -11.32 1.93 4.78
CA ASP A 187 -12.26 1.47 5.79
C ASP A 187 -12.00 2.22 7.11
N PRO A 188 -12.89 3.13 7.54
CA PRO A 188 -12.70 3.86 8.79
C PRO A 188 -12.70 2.95 10.02
N ASP A 189 -13.32 1.78 9.95
CA ASP A 189 -13.44 0.84 11.08
C ASP A 189 -12.24 -0.12 11.15
N SER A 190 -11.35 -0.10 10.16
CA SER A 190 -10.15 -0.92 10.19
C SER A 190 -9.20 -0.49 11.31
N ALA A 191 -8.52 -1.47 11.92
CA ALA A 191 -7.60 -1.21 13.03
C ALA A 191 -6.50 -0.21 12.66
N ILE A 192 -6.00 -0.25 11.42
CA ILE A 192 -4.99 0.68 10.95
C ILE A 192 -5.54 2.10 10.78
N SER A 193 -6.74 2.27 10.24
CA SER A 193 -7.39 3.58 10.11
C SER A 193 -7.60 4.25 11.46
N GLN A 194 -8.02 3.47 12.46
CA GLN A 194 -8.22 3.96 13.82
C GLN A 194 -6.88 4.33 14.49
N LYS A 195 -5.84 3.50 14.37
CA LYS A 195 -4.51 3.81 14.92
C LYS A 195 -3.87 5.04 14.28
N VAL A 196 -3.89 5.15 12.96
CA VAL A 196 -3.33 6.29 12.22
C VAL A 196 -4.02 7.61 12.59
N LYS A 197 -5.33 7.59 12.91
CA LYS A 197 -6.08 8.78 13.35
C LYS A 197 -5.85 9.14 14.82
N SER A 198 -5.64 8.14 15.68
CA SER A 198 -5.59 8.32 17.14
C SER A 198 -4.17 8.47 17.71
N GLN A 199 -3.15 8.00 16.99
CA GLN A 199 -1.76 8.02 17.43
C GLN A 199 -0.93 9.04 16.64
N GLN A 200 0.14 9.55 17.25
CA GLN A 200 1.16 10.30 16.53
C GLN A 200 1.95 9.32 15.66
N VAL A 201 1.78 9.45 14.34
CA VAL A 201 2.48 8.61 13.35
C VAL A 201 3.34 9.45 12.43
N TYR A 202 4.39 8.83 11.89
CA TYR A 202 5.19 9.40 10.83
C TYR A 202 5.33 8.42 9.66
N ARG A 203 5.79 8.94 8.52
CA ARG A 203 6.11 8.18 7.32
C ARG A 203 7.49 8.61 6.85
N THR A 204 8.25 7.70 6.28
CA THR A 204 9.65 7.96 5.93
C THR A 204 9.78 8.67 4.58
N LYS A 205 10.63 9.69 4.53
CA LYS A 205 11.02 10.39 3.29
C LYS A 205 9.85 11.02 2.52
N VAL A 206 8.90 11.60 3.26
CA VAL A 206 7.67 12.19 2.68
C VAL A 206 7.97 13.35 1.72
N GLU A 207 9.08 14.05 1.92
CA GLU A 207 9.57 15.15 1.08
C GLU A 207 9.85 14.74 -0.37
N LEU A 208 10.03 13.44 -0.64
CA LEU A 208 10.24 12.90 -1.99
C LEU A 208 8.92 12.71 -2.77
N GLY A 209 7.77 12.98 -2.15
CA GLY A 209 6.47 12.94 -2.84
C GLY A 209 6.05 11.55 -3.32
N THR A 210 6.56 10.48 -2.70
CA THR A 210 6.22 9.09 -3.04
C THR A 210 4.89 8.62 -2.45
N ASP A 211 4.36 9.37 -1.47
CA ASP A 211 3.18 9.03 -0.68
C ASP A 211 3.21 7.58 -0.13
N PRO A 212 4.08 7.31 0.86
CA PRO A 212 4.27 5.98 1.45
C PRO A 212 3.00 5.46 2.16
N GLN A 213 2.77 4.15 2.09
CA GLN A 213 1.67 3.44 2.75
C GLN A 213 2.15 2.55 3.90
N LEU A 214 3.36 2.79 4.41
CA LEU A 214 3.86 2.25 5.67
C LEU A 214 3.96 3.40 6.68
N TYR A 215 3.29 3.24 7.80
CA TYR A 215 3.20 4.20 8.90
C TYR A 215 4.02 3.69 10.08
N HIS A 216 4.53 4.62 10.87
CA HIS A 216 5.34 4.32 12.03
C HIS A 216 4.83 5.08 13.24
N VAL A 217 4.64 4.40 14.37
CA VAL A 217 4.57 5.06 15.68
C VAL A 217 6.01 5.22 16.16
N PRO A 218 6.48 6.44 16.47
CA PRO A 218 7.87 6.66 16.85
C PRO A 218 8.20 5.99 18.18
N ALA A 219 9.43 5.47 18.31
CA ALA A 219 9.91 4.79 19.51
C ALA A 219 9.77 5.65 20.78
N LYS A 220 9.92 6.97 20.65
CA LYS A 220 9.75 7.92 21.76
C LYS A 220 8.48 8.74 21.58
N ARG A 221 7.64 8.76 22.61
CA ARG A 221 6.41 9.55 22.63
C ARG A 221 6.74 11.05 22.50
N GLY A 222 6.12 11.70 21.53
CA GLY A 222 6.33 13.13 21.24
C GLY A 222 7.47 13.41 20.26
N GLU A 223 8.26 12.41 19.85
CA GLU A 223 9.29 12.59 18.83
C GLU A 223 8.66 12.83 17.46
N LEU A 224 9.06 13.92 16.79
CA LEU A 224 8.68 14.22 15.42
C LEU A 224 9.77 13.71 14.47
N ARG A 225 9.63 12.45 14.04
CA ARG A 225 10.43 11.89 12.94
C ARG A 225 9.86 12.37 11.60
N ARG A 226 10.73 12.79 10.69
CA ARG A 226 10.39 13.17 9.31
C ARG A 226 11.12 12.25 8.34
#